data_AF-A0A562QZ45-F1
#
_entry.id   AF-A0A562QZ45-F1
#
_cell.length_a   1.000
_cell.length_b   1.000
_cell.length_c   1.000
_cell.angle_alpha   90.00
_cell.angle_beta   90.00
_cell.angle_gamma   90.00
#
_symmetry.space_group_name_H-M   'P 1'
#
loop_
_entity.id
_entity.type
_entity.pdbx_description
1 polymer ?
#
loop_
_entity_poly.entity_id
_entity_poly.type
_entity_poly.pdbx_seq_one_letter_code
_entity_poly.pdbx_strand_id
1 'polypeptide(L)'
;MRKVFISFLGVGAYKEVLYQWKGREVAHSFVQYAELACMGQGYFDAVYIALTPKSKETHWDNLAAALASLGYTQPHLILLDDDFDPEKQWSWFEAILARIQHKDSLYVDMTHGFRAMPIVFSAALNFLQKARSVHLAHVWYGAFVPGNPKAAIVDMRDFYVINEWSDAVARLVEDADARKLAEVAAQTDDSRAGELNDPDLIQAFEDLTGVLRNVDIHQVRKKASKALGLVAEKYDTASETGRILLELVRDKFIGLVLKEPESGRYDADYFELQLQITRLLLEHRLYMQAFTVMRECIASVGLIRNPKASTLSKQGRRQREKAEVFVNMIQNDRDKWRFSGDHEEMKEKLLAFYEELDSLGIMAVLKSFCKELVHYRNGFDHAWTAKKEAFTDIAEKGDFFLAELGRVIGACLEHGILEKKQDA
;
A
#
# COMPACT_ATOMS: atom_id res chain seq x y z
N MET A 1 3.35 -26.45 9.48
CA MET A 1 2.11 -25.66 9.28
C MET A 1 0.96 -26.65 9.33
N ARG A 2 -0.04 -26.44 10.19
CA ARG A 2 -1.15 -27.38 10.33
C ARG A 2 -2.09 -27.25 9.12
N LYS A 3 -2.43 -28.35 8.45
CA LYS A 3 -3.36 -28.39 7.32
C LYS A 3 -4.76 -28.66 7.82
N VAL A 4 -5.64 -27.69 7.63
CA VAL A 4 -7.00 -27.72 8.16
C VAL A 4 -7.99 -27.71 7.00
N PHE A 5 -8.83 -28.74 6.95
CA PHE A 5 -9.94 -28.82 6.02
C PHE A 5 -11.23 -28.38 6.72
N ILE A 6 -12.01 -27.52 6.06
CA ILE A 6 -13.30 -27.04 6.55
C ILE A 6 -14.32 -27.18 5.42
N SER A 7 -15.45 -27.82 5.71
CA SER A 7 -16.55 -27.98 4.75
C SER A 7 -17.90 -27.80 5.44
N PHE A 8 -18.94 -27.56 4.63
CA PHE A 8 -20.32 -27.50 5.05
C PHE A 8 -21.07 -28.78 4.69
N LEU A 9 -21.92 -29.27 5.60
CA LEU A 9 -22.88 -30.33 5.32
C LEU A 9 -24.27 -29.72 5.16
N GLY A 10 -24.94 -30.05 4.06
CA GLY A 10 -26.31 -29.64 3.77
C GLY A 10 -27.33 -30.74 4.10
N VAL A 11 -28.55 -30.56 3.59
CA VAL A 11 -29.68 -31.51 3.73
C VAL A 11 -30.16 -32.03 2.36
N GLY A 12 -29.31 -31.88 1.33
CA GLY A 12 -29.65 -32.22 -0.04
C GLY A 12 -29.68 -33.73 -0.27
N ALA A 13 -30.49 -34.20 -1.23
CA ALA A 13 -30.49 -35.60 -1.63
C ALA A 13 -29.21 -35.94 -2.41
N TYR A 14 -28.15 -36.30 -1.68
CA TYR A 14 -26.86 -36.66 -2.25
C TYR A 14 -26.95 -37.92 -3.11
N LYS A 15 -26.36 -37.85 -4.31
CA LYS A 15 -26.25 -38.96 -5.26
C LYS A 15 -24.79 -39.19 -5.55
N GLU A 16 -24.45 -40.41 -5.91
CA GLU A 16 -23.09 -40.73 -6.34
C GLU A 16 -22.72 -39.92 -7.59
N VAL A 17 -21.57 -39.26 -7.53
CA VAL A 17 -21.00 -38.43 -8.59
C VAL A 17 -19.51 -38.74 -8.69
N LEU A 18 -18.98 -38.77 -9.92
CA LEU A 18 -17.56 -38.86 -10.18
C LEU A 18 -16.93 -37.47 -10.11
N TYR A 19 -16.34 -37.14 -8.96
CA TYR A 19 -15.64 -35.88 -8.75
C TYR A 19 -14.24 -35.90 -9.36
N GLN A 20 -13.82 -34.79 -9.96
CA GLN A 20 -12.53 -34.68 -10.64
C GLN A 20 -11.69 -33.51 -10.09
N TRP A 21 -10.46 -33.78 -9.65
CA TRP A 21 -9.51 -32.77 -9.17
C TRP A 21 -8.10 -33.07 -9.66
N LYS A 22 -7.48 -32.15 -10.43
CA LYS A 22 -6.10 -32.27 -10.95
C LYS A 22 -5.77 -33.67 -11.52
N GLY A 23 -6.68 -34.21 -12.32
CA GLY A 23 -6.52 -35.53 -12.97
C GLY A 23 -6.82 -36.75 -12.08
N ARG A 24 -7.15 -36.57 -10.80
CA ARG A 24 -7.70 -37.62 -9.94
C ARG A 24 -9.22 -37.66 -10.06
N GLU A 25 -9.78 -38.86 -10.05
CA GLU A 25 -11.22 -39.10 -10.10
C GLU A 25 -11.66 -39.91 -8.87
N VAL A 26 -12.71 -39.47 -8.18
CA VAL A 26 -13.27 -40.15 -7.00
C VAL A 26 -14.78 -40.18 -7.11
N ALA A 27 -15.35 -41.39 -7.16
CA ALA A 27 -16.80 -41.59 -7.13
C ALA A 27 -17.30 -41.63 -5.69
N HIS A 28 -18.19 -40.70 -5.32
CA HIS A 28 -18.83 -40.70 -4.01
C HIS A 28 -20.08 -39.82 -4.00
N SER A 29 -20.94 -39.98 -2.99
CA SER A 29 -22.12 -39.11 -2.81
C SER A 29 -21.80 -37.79 -2.09
N PHE A 30 -20.71 -37.76 -1.32
CA PHE A 30 -20.26 -36.59 -0.55
C PHE A 30 -19.01 -35.98 -1.19
N VAL A 31 -19.10 -34.71 -1.59
CA VAL A 31 -17.96 -33.94 -2.13
C VAL A 31 -16.81 -33.86 -1.13
N GLN A 32 -17.10 -33.76 0.17
CA GLN A 32 -16.11 -33.69 1.24
C GLN A 32 -15.19 -34.91 1.25
N TYR A 33 -15.78 -36.09 1.05
CA TYR A 33 -15.02 -37.32 0.94
C TYR A 33 -14.13 -37.29 -0.31
N ALA A 34 -14.68 -36.86 -1.46
CA ALA A 34 -13.94 -36.81 -2.70
C ALA A 34 -12.74 -35.86 -2.63
N GLU A 35 -12.92 -34.67 -2.04
CA GLU A 35 -11.85 -33.69 -1.80
C GLU A 35 -10.74 -34.24 -0.90
N LEU A 36 -11.11 -34.84 0.24
CA LEU A 36 -10.14 -35.46 1.16
C LEU A 36 -9.40 -36.64 0.51
N ALA A 37 -10.12 -37.51 -0.20
CA ALA A 37 -9.55 -38.65 -0.94
C ALA A 37 -8.62 -38.19 -2.07
N CYS A 38 -8.99 -37.12 -2.77
CA CYS A 38 -8.17 -36.51 -3.82
C CYS A 38 -6.84 -35.97 -3.29
N MET A 39 -6.71 -35.61 -2.02
CA MET A 39 -5.42 -35.23 -1.43
C MET A 39 -4.63 -36.43 -0.91
N GLY A 40 -5.33 -37.44 -0.40
CA GLY A 40 -4.76 -38.67 0.14
C GLY A 40 -5.09 -38.86 1.62
N GLN A 41 -5.02 -40.11 2.07
CA GLN A 41 -5.30 -40.48 3.46
C GLN A 41 -4.33 -39.78 4.42
N GLY A 42 -4.87 -39.24 5.52
CA GLY A 42 -4.10 -38.55 6.55
C GLY A 42 -3.38 -37.28 6.10
N TYR A 43 -3.72 -36.70 4.94
CA TYR A 43 -3.09 -35.47 4.46
C TYR A 43 -3.39 -34.27 5.37
N PHE A 44 -4.58 -34.23 5.97
CA PHE A 44 -5.05 -33.14 6.82
C PHE A 44 -4.84 -33.45 8.30
N ASP A 45 -4.38 -32.46 9.05
CA ASP A 45 -4.18 -32.56 10.50
C ASP A 45 -5.49 -32.37 11.27
N ALA A 46 -6.45 -31.63 10.69
CA ALA A 46 -7.78 -31.43 11.26
C ALA A 46 -8.84 -31.30 10.16
N VAL A 47 -9.99 -31.93 10.40
CA VAL A 47 -11.18 -31.89 9.54
C VAL A 47 -12.34 -31.32 10.34
N TYR A 48 -12.89 -30.19 9.90
CA TYR A 48 -14.04 -29.54 10.50
C TYR A 48 -15.23 -29.59 9.55
N ILE A 49 -16.37 -30.08 10.04
CA ILE A 49 -17.63 -30.09 9.30
C ILE A 49 -18.61 -29.15 10.01
N ALA A 50 -18.91 -28.06 9.32
CA ALA A 50 -19.92 -27.09 9.69
C ALA A 50 -21.29 -27.58 9.24
N LEU A 51 -22.24 -27.69 10.17
CA LEU A 51 -23.56 -28.25 9.88
C LEU A 51 -24.64 -27.71 10.81
N THR A 52 -25.88 -27.77 10.35
CA THR A 52 -27.06 -27.42 11.16
C THR A 52 -27.64 -28.65 11.84
N PRO A 53 -28.45 -28.53 12.91
CA PRO A 53 -29.05 -29.69 13.57
C PRO A 53 -29.75 -30.65 12.59
N LYS A 54 -30.47 -30.09 11.61
CA LYS A 54 -31.14 -30.89 10.57
C LYS A 54 -30.17 -31.65 9.67
N SER A 55 -29.08 -31.00 9.25
CA SER A 55 -28.03 -31.66 8.46
C SER A 55 -27.36 -32.78 9.23
N LYS A 56 -27.15 -32.58 10.54
CA LYS A 56 -26.61 -33.61 11.44
C LYS A 56 -27.47 -34.87 11.40
N GLU A 57 -28.76 -34.73 11.66
CA GLU A 57 -29.70 -35.86 11.69
C GLU A 57 -29.82 -36.58 10.34
N THR A 58 -29.66 -35.84 9.24
CA THR A 58 -29.90 -36.39 7.90
C THR A 58 -28.69 -37.14 7.33
N HIS A 59 -27.48 -36.61 7.52
CA HIS A 59 -26.31 -37.08 6.74
C HIS A 59 -25.02 -37.28 7.55
N TRP A 60 -24.94 -36.82 8.80
CA TRP A 60 -23.67 -36.84 9.54
C TRP A 60 -23.10 -38.25 9.73
N ASP A 61 -23.91 -39.21 10.18
CA ASP A 61 -23.41 -40.54 10.51
C ASP A 61 -22.86 -41.25 9.26
N ASN A 62 -23.53 -41.07 8.12
CA ASN A 62 -23.08 -41.60 6.82
C ASN A 62 -21.77 -40.94 6.37
N LEU A 63 -21.65 -39.62 6.49
CA LEU A 63 -20.41 -38.93 6.17
C LEU A 63 -19.28 -39.36 7.12
N ALA A 64 -19.51 -39.40 8.43
CA ALA A 64 -18.52 -39.76 9.42
C ALA A 64 -17.97 -41.18 9.19
N ALA A 65 -18.83 -42.14 8.85
CA ALA A 65 -18.42 -43.49 8.48
C ALA A 65 -17.54 -43.49 7.22
N ALA A 66 -17.90 -42.70 6.19
CA ALA A 66 -17.09 -42.56 4.99
C ALA A 66 -15.72 -41.93 5.30
N LEU A 67 -15.68 -40.86 6.10
CA LEU A 67 -14.44 -40.17 6.49
C LEU A 67 -13.50 -41.05 7.32
N ALA A 68 -14.06 -41.93 8.17
CA ALA A 68 -13.26 -42.89 8.92
C ALA A 68 -12.46 -43.84 8.01
N SER A 69 -13.00 -44.21 6.84
CA SER A 69 -12.27 -45.02 5.85
C SER A 69 -11.05 -44.33 5.23
N LEU A 70 -10.97 -42.99 5.32
CA LEU A 70 -9.81 -42.19 4.91
C LEU A 70 -8.83 -41.92 6.06
N GLY A 71 -9.08 -42.48 7.24
CA GLY A 71 -8.28 -42.28 8.45
C GLY A 71 -8.76 -41.15 9.36
N TYR A 72 -9.85 -40.45 9.00
CA TYR A 72 -10.42 -39.37 9.81
C TYR A 72 -11.52 -39.93 10.74
N THR A 73 -11.11 -40.55 11.84
CA THR A 73 -12.02 -41.24 12.78
C THR A 73 -12.73 -40.31 13.75
N GLN A 74 -12.23 -39.08 13.94
CA GLN A 74 -12.86 -38.05 14.78
C GLN A 74 -12.88 -36.68 14.11
N PRO A 75 -13.65 -36.49 13.03
CA PRO A 75 -13.87 -35.18 12.45
C PRO A 75 -14.57 -34.26 13.47
N HIS A 76 -14.15 -33.00 13.53
CA HIS A 76 -14.69 -32.01 14.45
C HIS A 76 -15.97 -31.40 13.91
N LEU A 77 -16.99 -31.27 14.75
CA LEU A 77 -18.24 -30.62 14.42
C LEU A 77 -18.23 -29.13 14.79
N ILE A 78 -18.74 -28.31 13.87
CA ILE A 78 -19.13 -26.92 14.13
C ILE A 78 -20.65 -26.86 13.95
N LEU A 79 -21.38 -26.85 15.07
CA LEU A 79 -22.84 -26.77 15.03
C LEU A 79 -23.25 -25.31 14.77
N LEU A 80 -24.00 -25.10 13.70
CA LEU A 80 -24.49 -23.79 13.27
C LEU A 80 -26.01 -23.76 13.44
N ASP A 81 -26.53 -22.67 13.98
CA ASP A 81 -27.97 -22.46 14.08
C ASP A 81 -28.61 -22.38 12.67
N ASP A 82 -29.88 -22.80 12.53
CA ASP A 82 -30.62 -22.75 11.26
C ASP A 82 -31.33 -21.39 11.04
N ASP A 83 -31.40 -20.55 12.08
CA ASP A 83 -32.07 -19.26 12.05
C ASP A 83 -31.21 -18.16 11.40
N PHE A 84 -31.88 -17.29 10.65
CA PHE A 84 -31.25 -16.25 9.83
C PHE A 84 -31.09 -14.89 10.54
N ASP A 85 -31.19 -14.89 11.87
CA ASP A 85 -31.04 -13.70 12.70
C ASP A 85 -29.59 -13.16 12.62
N PRO A 86 -29.36 -11.85 12.43
CA PRO A 86 -28.02 -11.26 12.43
C PRO A 86 -27.14 -11.64 13.62
N GLU A 87 -27.68 -11.75 14.84
CA GLU A 87 -26.89 -12.16 16.02
C GLU A 87 -26.39 -13.60 15.89
N LYS A 88 -27.20 -14.47 15.29
CA LYS A 88 -26.84 -15.87 15.05
C LYS A 88 -25.82 -16.01 13.92
N GLN A 89 -25.85 -15.16 12.90
CA GLN A 89 -24.82 -15.12 11.86
C GLN A 89 -23.43 -14.77 12.43
N TRP A 90 -23.37 -13.85 13.39
CA TRP A 90 -22.12 -13.53 14.10
C TRP A 90 -21.62 -14.72 14.93
N SER A 91 -22.52 -15.49 15.53
CA SER A 91 -22.14 -16.71 16.26
C SER A 91 -21.49 -17.75 15.34
N TRP A 92 -21.91 -17.85 14.07
CA TRP A 92 -21.26 -18.74 13.09
C TRP A 92 -19.82 -18.31 12.82
N PHE A 93 -19.62 -17.01 12.62
CA PHE A 93 -18.30 -16.41 12.43
C PHE A 93 -17.37 -16.75 13.60
N GLU A 94 -17.79 -16.48 14.85
CA GLU A 94 -17.01 -16.80 16.05
C GLU A 94 -16.72 -18.30 16.19
N ALA A 95 -17.71 -19.16 15.91
CA ALA A 95 -17.55 -20.61 16.00
C ALA A 95 -16.50 -21.15 15.02
N ILE A 96 -16.43 -20.60 13.80
CA ILE A 96 -15.40 -20.92 12.80
C ILE A 96 -14.04 -20.40 13.26
N LEU A 97 -13.96 -19.12 13.68
CA LEU A 97 -12.71 -18.51 14.14
C LEU A 97 -12.09 -19.29 15.30
N ALA A 98 -12.88 -19.80 16.24
CA ALA A 98 -12.39 -20.55 17.38
C ALA A 98 -11.60 -21.82 17.01
N ARG A 99 -11.74 -22.33 15.78
CA ARG A 99 -11.10 -23.59 15.33
C ARG A 99 -9.78 -23.41 14.59
N ILE A 100 -9.55 -22.22 14.05
CA ILE A 100 -8.47 -21.95 13.11
C ILE A 100 -7.31 -21.27 13.84
N GLN A 101 -6.15 -21.87 13.91
CA GLN A 101 -5.00 -21.35 14.65
C GLN A 101 -4.12 -20.43 13.80
N HIS A 102 -3.21 -19.71 14.48
CA HIS A 102 -2.23 -18.87 13.81
C HIS A 102 -1.37 -19.70 12.85
N LYS A 103 -1.18 -19.20 11.62
CA LYS A 103 -0.44 -19.88 10.54
C LYS A 103 -1.01 -21.24 10.14
N ASP A 104 -2.31 -21.49 10.28
CA ASP A 104 -2.91 -22.66 9.64
C ASP A 104 -2.85 -22.56 8.11
N SER A 105 -2.76 -23.69 7.44
CA SER A 105 -2.98 -23.82 5.99
C SER A 105 -4.42 -24.30 5.77
N LEU A 106 -5.30 -23.44 5.27
CA LEU A 106 -6.73 -23.69 5.13
C LEU A 106 -7.09 -24.25 3.76
N TYR A 107 -7.94 -25.28 3.79
CA TYR A 107 -8.57 -25.89 2.64
C TYR A 107 -10.07 -25.84 2.89
N VAL A 108 -10.78 -25.12 2.05
CA VAL A 108 -12.16 -24.75 2.28
C VAL A 108 -13.02 -25.35 1.20
N ASP A 109 -14.11 -26.01 1.56
CA ASP A 109 -15.15 -26.42 0.62
C ASP A 109 -16.36 -25.51 0.76
N MET A 110 -16.78 -24.91 -0.36
CA MET A 110 -17.91 -24.00 -0.47
C MET A 110 -19.13 -24.64 -1.16
N THR A 111 -19.07 -25.93 -1.52
CA THR A 111 -20.07 -26.62 -2.36
C THR A 111 -21.46 -26.65 -1.74
N HIS A 112 -21.55 -26.87 -0.43
CA HIS A 112 -22.82 -27.00 0.29
C HIS A 112 -23.08 -25.86 1.28
N GLY A 113 -22.42 -24.72 1.10
CA GLY A 113 -22.69 -23.51 1.88
C GLY A 113 -24.13 -23.04 1.66
N PHE A 114 -24.90 -22.92 2.73
CA PHE A 114 -26.32 -22.57 2.65
C PHE A 114 -26.57 -21.06 2.83
N ARG A 115 -27.40 -20.46 1.98
CA ARG A 115 -27.88 -19.06 2.08
C ARG A 115 -26.73 -18.05 2.30
N ALA A 116 -26.66 -17.38 3.45
CA ALA A 116 -25.63 -16.38 3.77
C ALA A 116 -24.29 -16.98 4.21
N MET A 117 -24.19 -18.29 4.39
CA MET A 117 -22.97 -18.94 4.88
C MET A 117 -21.74 -18.64 3.99
N PRO A 118 -21.84 -18.69 2.65
CA PRO A 118 -20.71 -18.30 1.80
C PRO A 118 -20.23 -16.87 2.06
N ILE A 119 -21.15 -15.93 2.34
CA ILE A 119 -20.82 -14.52 2.62
C ILE A 119 -20.08 -14.42 3.96
N VAL A 120 -20.63 -15.01 5.02
CA VAL A 120 -20.03 -15.01 6.37
C VAL A 120 -18.65 -15.68 6.33
N PHE A 121 -18.53 -16.78 5.61
CA PHE A 121 -17.27 -17.51 5.51
C PHE A 121 -16.23 -16.75 4.70
N SER A 122 -16.62 -16.10 3.60
CA SER A 122 -15.70 -15.24 2.84
C SER A 122 -15.15 -14.11 3.71
N ALA A 123 -15.99 -13.49 4.55
CA ALA A 123 -15.55 -12.49 5.52
C ALA A 123 -14.62 -13.09 6.59
N ALA A 124 -14.91 -14.29 7.09
CA ALA A 124 -14.06 -15.00 8.03
C ALA A 124 -12.68 -15.32 7.44
N LEU A 125 -12.62 -15.78 6.19
CA LEU A 125 -11.35 -16.06 5.51
C LEU A 125 -10.50 -14.80 5.38
N ASN A 126 -11.08 -13.69 4.92
CA ASN A 126 -10.36 -12.42 4.83
C ASN A 126 -9.83 -11.96 6.21
N PHE A 127 -10.67 -12.05 7.25
CA PHE A 127 -10.27 -11.73 8.60
C PHE A 127 -9.14 -12.63 9.10
N LEU A 128 -9.21 -13.94 8.88
CA LEU A 128 -8.22 -14.91 9.34
C LEU A 128 -6.86 -14.74 8.63
N GLN A 129 -6.87 -14.42 7.34
CA GLN A 129 -5.64 -14.12 6.58
C GLN A 129 -4.88 -12.98 7.25
N LYS A 130 -5.60 -11.94 7.70
CA LYS A 130 -5.03 -10.76 8.38
C LYS A 130 -4.69 -11.02 9.86
N ALA A 131 -5.66 -11.49 10.64
CA ALA A 131 -5.56 -11.58 12.10
C ALA A 131 -4.77 -12.81 12.58
N ARG A 132 -4.73 -13.89 11.80
CA ARG A 132 -4.06 -15.15 12.16
C ARG A 132 -2.99 -15.56 11.16
N SER A 133 -2.70 -14.76 10.14
CA SER A 133 -1.68 -15.06 9.12
C SER A 133 -1.87 -16.47 8.54
N VAL A 134 -3.12 -16.88 8.32
CA VAL A 134 -3.41 -18.20 7.74
C VAL A 134 -3.06 -18.19 6.26
N HIS A 135 -2.58 -19.33 5.77
CA HIS A 135 -2.35 -19.54 4.36
C HIS A 135 -3.59 -20.18 3.75
N LEU A 136 -4.26 -19.49 2.83
CA LEU A 136 -5.40 -20.06 2.10
C LEU A 136 -4.87 -20.94 0.96
N ALA A 137 -4.84 -22.26 1.17
CA ALA A 137 -4.27 -23.20 0.21
C ALA A 137 -5.19 -23.46 -0.97
N HIS A 138 -6.47 -23.75 -0.70
CA HIS A 138 -7.52 -23.99 -1.69
C HIS A 138 -8.90 -23.52 -1.18
N VAL A 139 -9.74 -23.07 -2.12
CA VAL A 139 -11.17 -22.84 -1.88
C VAL A 139 -11.95 -23.61 -2.93
N TRP A 140 -12.35 -24.83 -2.61
CA TRP A 140 -13.00 -25.75 -3.52
C TRP A 140 -14.50 -25.52 -3.66
N TYR A 141 -14.98 -25.82 -4.87
CA TYR A 141 -16.38 -25.88 -5.22
C TYR A 141 -16.61 -27.05 -6.17
N GLY A 142 -17.37 -28.05 -5.72
CA GLY A 142 -17.86 -29.15 -6.52
C GLY A 142 -18.96 -28.69 -7.47
N ALA A 143 -18.61 -28.49 -8.73
CA ALA A 143 -19.51 -28.02 -9.79
C ALA A 143 -20.46 -29.13 -10.27
N PHE A 144 -21.36 -29.58 -9.39
CA PHE A 144 -22.36 -30.58 -9.71
C PHE A 144 -23.48 -29.99 -10.58
N VAL A 145 -23.82 -30.69 -11.66
CA VAL A 145 -24.93 -30.37 -12.55
C VAL A 145 -25.91 -31.56 -12.57
N PRO A 146 -27.20 -31.37 -12.25
CA PRO A 146 -28.18 -32.44 -12.31
C PRO A 146 -28.19 -33.16 -13.66
N GLY A 147 -28.14 -34.50 -13.63
CA GLY A 147 -28.11 -35.33 -14.83
C GLY A 147 -26.70 -35.56 -15.41
N ASN A 148 -25.68 -34.89 -14.90
CA ASN A 148 -24.28 -35.17 -15.24
C ASN A 148 -23.67 -36.13 -14.19
N PRO A 149 -23.15 -37.30 -14.58
CA PRO A 149 -22.50 -38.22 -13.65
C PRO A 149 -21.12 -37.74 -13.19
N LYS A 150 -20.56 -36.67 -13.80
CA LYS A 150 -19.26 -36.10 -13.45
C LYS A 150 -19.40 -34.68 -12.91
N ALA A 151 -18.58 -34.33 -11.93
CA ALA A 151 -18.47 -32.98 -11.40
C ALA A 151 -17.00 -32.59 -11.23
N ALA A 152 -16.61 -31.42 -11.75
CA ALA A 152 -15.27 -30.89 -11.49
C ALA A 152 -15.23 -30.26 -10.08
N ILE A 153 -14.15 -30.48 -9.34
CA ILE A 153 -13.78 -29.68 -8.19
C ILE A 153 -13.00 -28.48 -8.72
N VAL A 154 -13.58 -27.28 -8.60
CA VAL A 154 -12.99 -26.03 -9.07
C VAL A 154 -12.34 -25.33 -7.88
N ASP A 155 -11.13 -24.82 -8.06
CA ASP A 155 -10.49 -23.97 -7.05
C ASP A 155 -10.81 -22.50 -7.31
N MET A 156 -11.36 -21.86 -6.29
CA MET A 156 -11.79 -20.47 -6.26
C MET A 156 -10.85 -19.59 -5.42
N ARG A 157 -9.71 -20.13 -4.96
CA ARG A 157 -8.71 -19.39 -4.17
C ARG A 157 -8.34 -18.05 -4.82
N ASP A 158 -8.20 -18.00 -6.14
CA ASP A 158 -7.76 -16.79 -6.86
C ASP A 158 -8.65 -15.58 -6.62
N PHE A 159 -9.95 -15.77 -6.36
CA PHE A 159 -10.85 -14.67 -6.03
C PHE A 159 -10.55 -14.02 -4.68
N TYR A 160 -9.90 -14.74 -3.77
CA TYR A 160 -9.47 -14.22 -2.47
C TYR A 160 -8.11 -13.53 -2.54
N VAL A 161 -7.28 -13.88 -3.52
CA VAL A 161 -5.97 -13.27 -3.75
C VAL A 161 -6.10 -11.83 -4.26
N ILE A 162 -7.20 -11.50 -4.97
CA ILE A 162 -7.48 -10.12 -5.43
C ILE A 162 -7.53 -9.13 -4.26
N ASN A 163 -8.12 -9.53 -3.12
CA ASN A 163 -8.16 -8.67 -1.94
C ASN A 163 -6.76 -8.37 -1.39
N GLU A 164 -5.84 -9.34 -1.45
CA GLU A 164 -4.45 -9.14 -1.02
C GLU A 164 -3.72 -8.16 -1.94
N TRP A 165 -3.93 -8.25 -3.27
CA TRP A 165 -3.38 -7.27 -4.22
C TRP A 165 -3.98 -5.87 -4.04
N SER A 166 -5.29 -5.79 -3.82
CA SER A 166 -5.97 -4.53 -3.52
C SER A 166 -5.40 -3.89 -2.26
N ASP A 167 -5.24 -4.67 -1.18
CA ASP A 167 -4.67 -4.19 0.08
C ASP A 167 -3.20 -3.77 -0.10
N ALA A 168 -2.43 -4.51 -0.91
CA ALA A 168 -1.03 -4.20 -1.20
C ALA A 168 -0.87 -2.87 -1.95
N VAL A 169 -1.71 -2.66 -2.98
CA VAL A 169 -1.72 -1.42 -3.76
C VAL A 169 -2.24 -0.26 -2.93
N ALA A 170 -3.29 -0.46 -2.13
CA ALA A 170 -3.78 0.55 -1.19
C ALA A 170 -2.66 0.99 -0.24
N ARG A 171 -1.92 0.05 0.35
CA ARG A 171 -0.77 0.37 1.23
C ARG A 171 0.35 1.12 0.50
N LEU A 172 0.62 0.79 -0.77
CA LEU A 172 1.57 1.57 -1.58
C LEU A 172 1.07 3.01 -1.79
N VAL A 173 -0.21 3.16 -2.14
CA VAL A 173 -0.84 4.44 -2.48
C VAL A 173 -1.18 5.30 -1.26
N GLU A 174 -1.38 4.72 -0.09
CA GLU A 174 -1.76 5.44 1.13
C GLU A 174 -0.58 5.66 2.09
N ASP A 175 0.40 4.76 2.11
CA ASP A 175 1.53 4.79 3.06
C ASP A 175 2.92 4.93 2.41
N ALA A 176 2.97 5.05 1.07
CA ALA A 176 4.19 4.98 0.28
C ALA A 176 5.05 3.77 0.70
N ASP A 177 4.45 2.57 0.68
CA ASP A 177 5.05 1.35 1.19
C ASP A 177 4.80 0.13 0.31
N ALA A 178 5.81 -0.24 -0.47
CA ALA A 178 5.74 -1.39 -1.38
C ALA A 178 5.91 -2.77 -0.70
N ARG A 179 6.21 -2.86 0.61
CA ARG A 179 6.57 -4.13 1.25
C ARG A 179 5.48 -5.21 1.12
N LYS A 180 4.21 -4.82 1.30
CA LYS A 180 3.09 -5.75 1.16
C LYS A 180 2.94 -6.26 -0.28
N LEU A 181 3.26 -5.43 -1.27
CA LEU A 181 3.25 -5.85 -2.67
C LEU A 181 4.28 -6.95 -2.92
N ALA A 182 5.50 -6.79 -2.41
CA ALA A 182 6.55 -7.81 -2.49
C ALA A 182 6.16 -9.11 -1.74
N GLU A 183 5.50 -8.99 -0.59
CA GLU A 183 4.99 -10.15 0.17
C GLU A 183 3.93 -10.94 -0.60
N VAL A 184 2.96 -10.26 -1.23
CA VAL A 184 1.88 -10.89 -2.01
C VAL A 184 2.44 -11.53 -3.28
N ALA A 185 3.36 -10.85 -3.95
CA ALA A 185 4.10 -11.34 -5.10
C ALA A 185 4.82 -12.67 -4.82
N ALA A 186 5.54 -12.75 -3.70
CA ALA A 186 6.27 -13.95 -3.29
C ALA A 186 5.37 -15.15 -2.92
N GLN A 187 4.07 -14.94 -2.70
CA GLN A 187 3.11 -15.97 -2.27
C GLN A 187 2.13 -16.40 -3.38
N THR A 188 2.21 -15.79 -4.56
CA THR A 188 1.26 -15.98 -5.65
C THR A 188 1.96 -16.66 -6.84
N ASP A 189 1.53 -17.88 -7.16
CA ASP A 189 2.14 -18.69 -8.22
C ASP A 189 1.55 -18.46 -9.64
N ASP A 190 0.34 -17.87 -9.83
CA ASP A 190 -0.20 -17.65 -11.20
C ASP A 190 -1.38 -16.65 -11.41
N SER A 191 -1.37 -16.09 -12.63
CA SER A 191 -2.34 -15.46 -13.58
C SER A 191 -3.29 -14.29 -13.26
N ARG A 192 -3.93 -14.17 -12.09
CA ARG A 192 -4.95 -13.10 -11.90
C ARG A 192 -4.40 -11.96 -11.04
N ALA A 193 -4.24 -10.77 -11.63
CA ALA A 193 -3.42 -9.67 -11.13
C ALA A 193 -1.91 -9.99 -11.05
N GLY A 194 -1.47 -11.08 -11.70
CA GLY A 194 -0.07 -11.50 -11.78
C GLY A 194 0.82 -10.52 -12.56
N GLU A 195 0.25 -9.57 -13.30
CA GLU A 195 0.95 -8.44 -13.90
C GLU A 195 1.63 -7.53 -12.87
N LEU A 196 1.10 -7.47 -11.64
CA LEU A 196 1.74 -6.78 -10.51
C LEU A 196 2.84 -7.63 -9.85
N ASN A 197 2.90 -8.93 -10.16
CA ASN A 197 3.93 -9.86 -9.72
C ASN A 197 5.20 -9.79 -10.59
N ASP A 198 5.39 -8.70 -11.32
CA ASP A 198 6.61 -8.45 -12.08
C ASP A 198 7.74 -8.00 -11.12
N PRO A 199 8.86 -8.73 -11.04
CA PRO A 199 9.95 -8.39 -10.13
C PRO A 199 10.56 -7.00 -10.36
N ASP A 200 10.64 -6.54 -11.61
CA ASP A 200 11.17 -5.22 -11.94
C ASP A 200 10.21 -4.11 -11.50
N LEU A 201 8.90 -4.33 -11.64
CA LEU A 201 7.86 -3.41 -11.18
C LEU A 201 7.87 -3.30 -9.65
N ILE A 202 7.92 -4.43 -8.94
CA ILE A 202 7.98 -4.48 -7.48
C ILE A 202 9.24 -3.75 -6.98
N GLN A 203 10.40 -4.05 -7.56
CA GLN A 203 11.65 -3.40 -7.17
C GLN A 203 11.62 -1.89 -7.44
N ALA A 204 10.96 -1.46 -8.53
CA ALA A 204 10.80 -0.03 -8.81
C ALA A 204 9.93 0.68 -7.76
N PHE A 205 8.87 0.02 -7.24
CA PHE A 205 8.06 0.56 -6.16
C PHE A 205 8.78 0.55 -4.80
N GLU A 206 9.59 -0.46 -4.52
CA GLU A 206 10.46 -0.47 -3.33
C GLU A 206 11.50 0.64 -3.39
N ASP A 207 12.12 0.84 -4.55
CA ASP A 207 13.06 1.94 -4.77
C ASP A 207 12.39 3.30 -4.57
N LEU A 208 11.18 3.49 -5.12
CA LEU A 208 10.38 4.70 -4.95
C LEU A 208 10.00 4.94 -3.48
N THR A 209 9.56 3.90 -2.79
CA THR A 209 9.29 3.89 -1.34
C THR A 209 10.54 4.36 -0.58
N GLY A 210 11.70 3.79 -0.91
CA GLY A 210 12.98 4.09 -0.27
C GLY A 210 13.38 5.55 -0.42
N VAL A 211 13.31 6.12 -1.63
CA VAL A 211 13.69 7.52 -1.86
C VAL A 211 12.72 8.51 -1.22
N LEU A 212 11.41 8.20 -1.17
CA LEU A 212 10.42 9.03 -0.50
C LEU A 212 10.63 9.06 1.02
N ARG A 213 10.77 7.89 1.64
CA ARG A 213 10.94 7.78 3.11
C ARG A 213 12.26 8.34 3.61
N ASN A 214 13.31 8.29 2.79
CA ASN A 214 14.63 8.85 3.09
C ASN A 214 14.83 10.29 2.61
N VAL A 215 13.80 10.92 2.01
CA VAL A 215 13.86 12.30 1.52
C VAL A 215 14.98 12.52 0.49
N ASP A 216 15.21 11.55 -0.38
CA ASP A 216 16.21 11.65 -1.46
C ASP A 216 15.62 12.39 -2.67
N ILE A 217 15.45 13.71 -2.52
CA ILE A 217 14.82 14.60 -3.51
C ILE A 217 15.48 14.47 -4.89
N HIS A 218 16.78 14.19 -4.96
CA HIS A 218 17.51 14.06 -6.22
C HIS A 218 17.16 12.80 -7.00
N GLN A 219 16.71 11.74 -6.32
CA GLN A 219 16.44 10.44 -6.94
C GLN A 219 14.95 10.14 -7.09
N VAL A 220 14.08 10.81 -6.31
CA VAL A 220 12.61 10.63 -6.35
C VAL A 220 12.07 10.67 -7.77
N ARG A 221 12.44 11.69 -8.55
CA ARG A 221 11.98 11.85 -9.93
C ARG A 221 12.35 10.65 -10.80
N LYS A 222 13.63 10.27 -10.80
CA LYS A 222 14.13 9.13 -11.58
C LYS A 222 13.44 7.82 -11.21
N LYS A 223 13.24 7.56 -9.91
CA LYS A 223 12.58 6.34 -9.44
C LYS A 223 11.09 6.34 -9.77
N ALA A 224 10.41 7.48 -9.62
CA ALA A 224 9.02 7.63 -10.02
C ALA A 224 8.83 7.42 -11.53
N SER A 225 9.68 8.03 -12.37
CA SER A 225 9.64 7.83 -13.82
C SER A 225 9.86 6.37 -14.22
N LYS A 226 10.81 5.67 -13.56
CA LYS A 226 11.01 4.23 -13.80
C LYS A 226 9.77 3.42 -13.44
N ALA A 227 9.22 3.65 -12.24
CA ALA A 227 8.05 2.93 -11.75
C ALA A 227 6.82 3.17 -12.65
N LEU A 228 6.54 4.43 -13.00
CA LEU A 228 5.40 4.77 -13.87
C LEU A 228 5.60 4.35 -15.33
N GLY A 229 6.84 4.30 -15.82
CA GLY A 229 7.15 3.71 -17.11
C GLY A 229 6.76 2.23 -17.16
N LEU A 230 7.15 1.46 -16.14
CA LEU A 230 6.78 0.04 -16.03
C LEU A 230 5.26 -0.15 -15.85
N VAL A 231 4.60 0.72 -15.08
CA VAL A 231 3.13 0.75 -14.97
C VAL A 231 2.49 0.94 -16.35
N ALA A 232 2.97 1.90 -17.14
CA ALA A 232 2.44 2.16 -18.48
C ALA A 232 2.67 0.98 -19.43
N GLU A 233 3.86 0.37 -19.42
CA GLU A 233 4.17 -0.83 -20.23
C GLU A 233 3.25 -2.01 -19.91
N LYS A 234 2.89 -2.18 -18.64
CA LYS A 234 2.01 -3.27 -18.19
C LYS A 234 0.53 -2.97 -18.46
N TYR A 235 0.13 -1.71 -18.48
CA TYR A 235 -1.27 -1.28 -18.59
C TYR A 235 -2.01 -1.90 -19.79
N ASP A 236 -1.39 -1.93 -20.96
CA ASP A 236 -2.03 -2.38 -22.20
C ASP A 236 -2.32 -3.90 -22.19
N THR A 237 -1.45 -4.68 -21.54
CA THR A 237 -1.55 -6.14 -21.46
C THR A 237 -2.22 -6.65 -20.19
N ALA A 238 -2.48 -5.75 -19.22
CA ALA A 238 -3.11 -6.07 -17.95
C ALA A 238 -4.59 -6.45 -18.10
N SER A 239 -5.07 -7.25 -17.14
CA SER A 239 -6.48 -7.52 -16.96
C SER A 239 -7.24 -6.26 -16.54
N GLU A 240 -8.58 -6.26 -16.62
CA GLU A 240 -9.38 -5.12 -16.15
C GLU A 240 -9.10 -4.79 -14.67
N THR A 241 -9.03 -5.82 -13.82
CA THR A 241 -8.66 -5.66 -12.40
C THR A 241 -7.26 -5.09 -12.24
N GLY A 242 -6.29 -5.57 -13.01
CA GLY A 242 -4.93 -5.04 -12.97
C GLY A 242 -4.85 -3.60 -13.44
N ARG A 243 -5.59 -3.22 -14.47
CA ARG A 243 -5.67 -1.82 -14.93
C ARG A 243 -6.17 -0.91 -13.83
N ILE A 244 -7.30 -1.23 -13.19
CA ILE A 244 -7.83 -0.45 -12.06
C ILE A 244 -6.76 -0.25 -10.97
N LEU A 245 -6.05 -1.32 -10.59
CA LEU A 245 -5.00 -1.24 -9.57
C LEU A 245 -3.79 -0.40 -10.03
N LEU A 246 -3.36 -0.54 -11.29
CA LEU A 246 -2.28 0.24 -11.89
C LEU A 246 -2.64 1.72 -12.01
N GLU A 247 -3.91 2.05 -12.28
CA GLU A 247 -4.38 3.44 -12.31
C GLU A 247 -4.29 4.10 -10.94
N LEU A 248 -4.65 3.41 -9.86
CA LEU A 248 -4.50 3.94 -8.50
C LEU A 248 -3.05 4.35 -8.21
N VAL A 249 -2.08 3.52 -8.63
CA VAL A 249 -0.66 3.83 -8.48
C VAL A 249 -0.24 4.99 -9.38
N ARG A 250 -0.65 4.97 -10.65
CA ARG A 250 -0.35 6.05 -11.60
C ARG A 250 -0.85 7.38 -11.05
N ASP A 251 -2.12 7.47 -10.71
CA ASP A 251 -2.77 8.70 -10.29
C ASP A 251 -2.13 9.26 -9.01
N LYS A 252 -1.68 8.39 -8.10
CA LYS A 252 -0.97 8.81 -6.89
C LYS A 252 0.40 9.44 -7.16
N PHE A 253 1.18 8.86 -8.07
CA PHE A 253 2.59 9.24 -8.24
C PHE A 253 2.87 10.06 -9.51
N ILE A 254 1.88 10.29 -10.39
CA ILE A 254 2.08 11.01 -11.65
C ILE A 254 2.66 12.42 -11.48
N GLY A 255 2.30 13.11 -10.38
CA GLY A 255 2.83 14.44 -10.04
C GLY A 255 4.34 14.46 -9.82
N LEU A 256 4.98 13.32 -9.60
CA LEU A 256 6.44 13.21 -9.45
C LEU A 256 7.19 13.10 -10.79
N VAL A 257 6.46 12.88 -11.90
CA VAL A 257 7.04 12.74 -13.23
C VAL A 257 6.80 14.02 -14.04
N LEU A 258 7.77 14.94 -13.96
CA LEU A 258 7.78 16.13 -14.82
C LEU A 258 8.22 15.74 -16.25
N LYS A 259 7.79 16.50 -17.27
CA LYS A 259 7.98 16.16 -18.70
C LYS A 259 9.41 16.36 -19.21
N GLU A 260 10.14 17.34 -18.68
CA GLU A 260 11.41 17.82 -19.25
C GLU A 260 12.65 17.31 -18.51
N PRO A 261 13.74 16.87 -19.17
CA PRO A 261 14.94 16.37 -18.49
C PRO A 261 15.46 17.35 -17.44
N GLU A 262 15.98 16.81 -16.32
CA GLU A 262 16.49 17.64 -15.23
C GLU A 262 17.57 18.61 -15.73
N SER A 263 17.31 19.91 -15.59
CA SER A 263 18.28 20.96 -15.91
C SER A 263 19.48 20.95 -14.97
N GLY A 264 19.32 20.34 -13.79
CA GLY A 264 20.28 20.42 -12.71
C GLY A 264 20.34 21.80 -12.03
N ARG A 265 19.36 22.67 -12.30
CA ARG A 265 19.24 24.03 -11.76
C ARG A 265 18.08 24.14 -10.76
N TYR A 266 18.02 25.28 -10.08
CA TYR A 266 16.92 25.66 -9.19
C TYR A 266 15.89 26.45 -9.99
N ASP A 267 15.24 25.79 -10.94
CA ASP A 267 14.25 26.35 -11.87
C ASP A 267 12.82 25.96 -11.48
N ALA A 268 11.83 26.38 -12.27
CA ALA A 268 10.41 26.12 -12.00
C ALA A 268 10.11 24.64 -11.78
N ASP A 269 10.70 23.75 -12.59
CA ASP A 269 10.52 22.30 -12.48
C ASP A 269 11.07 21.75 -11.16
N TYR A 270 12.24 22.24 -10.72
CA TYR A 270 12.80 21.86 -9.43
C TYR A 270 11.86 22.20 -8.27
N PHE A 271 11.29 23.40 -8.25
CA PHE A 271 10.39 23.84 -7.18
C PHE A 271 9.02 23.17 -7.26
N GLU A 272 8.48 22.96 -8.46
CA GLU A 272 7.25 22.22 -8.66
C GLU A 272 7.39 20.79 -8.12
N LEU A 273 8.49 20.10 -8.44
CA LEU A 273 8.77 18.77 -7.89
C LEU A 273 8.79 18.78 -6.35
N GLN A 274 9.41 19.79 -5.72
CA GLN A 274 9.43 19.89 -4.26
C GLN A 274 8.04 20.11 -3.65
N LEU A 275 7.19 20.92 -4.29
CA LEU A 275 5.80 21.11 -3.85
C LEU A 275 5.01 19.80 -3.98
N GLN A 276 5.18 19.06 -5.08
CA GLN A 276 4.52 17.77 -5.29
C GLN A 276 4.98 16.71 -4.28
N ILE A 277 6.29 16.60 -4.02
CA ILE A 277 6.83 15.71 -2.99
C ILE A 277 6.31 16.10 -1.61
N THR A 278 6.28 17.40 -1.28
CA THR A 278 5.77 17.87 0.02
C THR A 278 4.30 17.50 0.20
N ARG A 279 3.46 17.75 -0.81
CA ARG A 279 2.05 17.39 -0.81
C ARG A 279 1.87 15.90 -0.56
N LEU A 280 2.60 15.08 -1.30
CA LEU A 280 2.57 13.62 -1.17
C LEU A 280 2.97 13.17 0.25
N LEU A 281 4.04 13.73 0.81
CA LEU A 281 4.49 13.38 2.17
C LEU A 281 3.49 13.81 3.26
N LEU A 282 2.82 14.96 3.10
CA LEU A 282 1.77 15.41 4.02
C LEU A 282 0.55 14.48 3.98
N GLU A 283 0.10 14.10 2.77
CA GLU A 283 -0.98 13.13 2.58
C GLU A 283 -0.67 11.79 3.27
N HIS A 284 0.58 11.35 3.19
CA HIS A 284 1.07 10.13 3.86
C HIS A 284 1.39 10.30 5.35
N ARG A 285 1.15 11.48 5.93
CA ARG A 285 1.49 11.82 7.32
C ARG A 285 2.97 11.62 7.67
N LEU A 286 3.86 11.68 6.67
CA LEU A 286 5.31 11.67 6.81
C LEU A 286 5.79 13.10 7.16
N TYR A 287 5.32 13.63 8.30
CA TYR A 287 5.46 15.04 8.65
C TYR A 287 6.93 15.48 8.80
N MET A 288 7.76 14.67 9.46
CA MET A 288 9.19 15.01 9.60
C MET A 288 9.85 15.18 8.23
N GLN A 289 9.55 14.29 7.30
CA GLN A 289 10.02 14.34 5.92
C GLN A 289 9.47 15.57 5.19
N ALA A 290 8.15 15.81 5.25
CA ALA A 290 7.52 16.96 4.60
C ALA A 290 8.11 18.29 5.06
N PHE A 291 8.30 18.47 6.37
CA PHE A 291 8.87 19.69 6.94
C PHE A 291 10.36 19.84 6.59
N THR A 292 11.09 18.73 6.45
CA THR A 292 12.45 18.73 5.94
C THR A 292 12.49 19.21 4.49
N VAL A 293 11.64 18.66 3.60
CA VAL A 293 11.54 19.10 2.20
C VAL A 293 11.19 20.58 2.12
N MET A 294 10.16 21.05 2.84
CA MET A 294 9.76 22.46 2.79
C MET A 294 10.88 23.40 3.23
N ARG A 295 11.62 23.04 4.30
CA ARG A 295 12.77 23.81 4.76
C ARG A 295 13.86 23.87 3.69
N GLU A 296 14.18 22.73 3.06
CA GLU A 296 15.14 22.66 1.97
C GLU A 296 14.67 23.40 0.70
N CYS A 297 13.36 23.48 0.48
CA CYS A 297 12.75 24.26 -0.58
C CYS A 297 13.01 25.76 -0.37
N ILE A 298 12.70 26.28 0.83
CA ILE A 298 13.00 27.67 1.21
C ILE A 298 14.48 27.97 1.02
N ALA A 299 15.36 27.08 1.48
CA ALA A 299 16.80 27.25 1.34
C ALA A 299 17.22 27.34 -0.14
N SER A 300 16.59 26.54 -0.99
CA SER A 300 16.87 26.49 -2.43
C SER A 300 16.47 27.76 -3.17
N VAL A 301 15.50 28.54 -2.67
CA VAL A 301 15.15 29.86 -3.24
C VAL A 301 16.37 30.77 -3.31
N GLY A 302 17.20 30.80 -2.27
CA GLY A 302 18.44 31.60 -2.23
C GLY A 302 19.50 31.20 -3.27
N LEU A 303 19.30 30.10 -4.00
CA LEU A 303 20.21 29.61 -5.02
C LEU A 303 19.76 29.90 -6.46
N ILE A 304 18.54 30.43 -6.66
CA ILE A 304 17.95 30.66 -8.00
C ILE A 304 18.88 31.49 -8.90
N ARG A 305 19.34 32.65 -8.42
CA ARG A 305 20.22 33.55 -9.19
C ARG A 305 21.71 33.16 -9.12
N ASN A 306 22.05 31.97 -8.61
CA ASN A 306 23.44 31.53 -8.52
C ASN A 306 23.83 30.65 -9.72
N PRO A 307 24.52 31.19 -10.75
CA PRO A 307 24.86 30.44 -11.96
C PRO A 307 25.87 29.32 -11.71
N LYS A 308 26.54 29.30 -10.55
CA LYS A 308 27.44 28.22 -10.14
C LYS A 308 26.71 27.08 -9.42
N ALA A 309 25.48 27.30 -8.95
CA ALA A 309 24.73 26.31 -8.20
C ALA A 309 24.14 25.25 -9.14
N SER A 310 24.33 23.98 -8.82
CA SER A 310 23.77 22.87 -9.59
C SER A 310 23.61 21.62 -8.72
N THR A 311 22.57 20.83 -8.98
CA THR A 311 22.34 19.55 -8.32
C THR A 311 23.13 18.40 -8.97
N LEU A 312 23.58 18.56 -10.23
CA LEU A 312 24.24 17.51 -11.00
C LEU A 312 25.75 17.42 -10.74
N SER A 313 26.42 18.55 -10.49
CA SER A 313 27.88 18.57 -10.30
C SER A 313 28.31 18.71 -8.83
N LYS A 314 29.42 18.06 -8.47
CA LYS A 314 30.00 18.17 -7.10
C LYS A 314 30.32 19.63 -6.73
N GLN A 315 30.85 20.41 -7.68
CA GLN A 315 31.17 21.82 -7.46
C GLN A 315 29.91 22.68 -7.33
N GLY A 316 28.86 22.36 -8.09
CA GLY A 316 27.57 23.02 -7.98
C GLY A 316 26.89 22.76 -6.63
N ARG A 317 26.96 21.53 -6.13
CA ARG A 317 26.39 21.16 -4.82
C ARG A 317 27.07 21.88 -3.65
N ARG A 318 28.37 22.20 -3.76
CA ARG A 318 29.07 23.04 -2.76
C ARG A 318 28.47 24.43 -2.59
N GLN A 319 27.75 24.95 -3.60
CA GLN A 319 27.09 26.25 -3.46
C GLN A 319 25.93 26.23 -2.44
N ARG A 320 25.51 25.05 -1.97
CA ARG A 320 24.39 24.89 -1.03
C ARG A 320 24.68 25.44 0.37
N GLU A 321 25.93 25.70 0.73
CA GLU A 321 26.28 26.42 1.97
C GLU A 321 25.61 27.81 2.05
N LYS A 322 25.42 28.48 0.90
CA LYS A 322 24.68 29.76 0.83
C LYS A 322 23.20 29.62 1.21
N ALA A 323 22.63 28.43 1.04
CA ALA A 323 21.23 28.17 1.36
C ALA A 323 20.97 28.30 2.87
N GLU A 324 21.93 27.86 3.70
CA GLU A 324 21.89 28.03 5.15
C GLU A 324 21.92 29.50 5.56
N VAL A 325 22.80 30.29 4.93
CA VAL A 325 22.91 31.73 5.16
C VAL A 325 21.59 32.42 4.78
N PHE A 326 21.01 32.06 3.63
CA PHE A 326 19.73 32.61 3.19
C PHE A 326 18.58 32.30 4.17
N VAL A 327 18.48 31.05 4.65
CA VAL A 327 17.49 30.66 5.68
C VAL A 327 17.70 31.42 6.98
N ASN A 328 18.95 31.68 7.38
CA ASN A 328 19.24 32.50 8.56
C ASN A 328 18.81 33.97 8.37
N MET A 329 19.05 34.54 7.19
CA MET A 329 18.61 35.89 6.82
C MET A 329 17.09 36.05 6.87
N ILE A 330 16.32 35.01 6.52
CA ILE A 330 14.84 35.03 6.60
C ILE A 330 14.35 34.95 8.06
N GLN A 331 14.97 34.10 8.89
CA GLN A 331 14.50 33.85 10.26
C GLN A 331 14.76 35.00 11.23
N ASN A 332 15.69 35.89 10.91
CA ASN A 332 16.15 36.96 11.78
C ASN A 332 16.01 38.33 11.12
N ASP A 333 15.63 39.32 11.91
CA ASP A 333 15.65 40.72 11.49
C ASP A 333 17.09 41.16 11.15
N ARG A 334 17.23 42.13 10.24
CA ARG A 334 18.55 42.56 9.70
C ARG A 334 19.52 43.02 10.79
N ASP A 335 19.02 43.70 11.82
CA ASP A 335 19.80 44.18 12.97
C ASP A 335 20.37 43.02 13.84
N LYS A 336 19.77 41.84 13.74
CA LYS A 336 20.15 40.62 14.47
C LYS A 336 21.04 39.69 13.65
N TRP A 337 21.37 40.05 12.41
CA TRP A 337 22.28 39.24 11.59
C TRP A 337 23.69 39.23 12.23
N ARG A 338 24.24 38.02 12.35
CA ARG A 338 25.55 37.73 12.93
C ARG A 338 26.23 36.68 12.05
N PHE A 339 26.94 37.13 11.02
CA PHE A 339 27.76 36.26 10.17
C PHE A 339 29.24 36.63 10.33
N SER A 340 30.12 35.67 10.05
CA SER A 340 31.57 35.83 10.16
C SER A 340 32.28 34.91 9.18
N GLY A 341 33.48 35.30 8.74
CA GLY A 341 34.27 34.51 7.79
C GLY A 341 33.51 34.29 6.48
N ASP A 342 33.55 33.05 5.98
CA ASP A 342 32.93 32.66 4.72
C ASP A 342 31.41 32.94 4.67
N HIS A 343 30.71 32.85 5.81
CA HIS A 343 29.27 33.14 5.87
C HIS A 343 28.96 34.62 5.63
N GLU A 344 29.82 35.54 6.06
CA GLU A 344 29.65 36.97 5.78
C GLU A 344 29.82 37.24 4.28
N GLU A 345 30.83 36.63 3.65
CA GLU A 345 31.04 36.74 2.19
C GLU A 345 29.85 36.14 1.40
N MET A 346 29.28 35.03 1.88
CA MET A 346 28.07 34.45 1.30
C MET A 346 26.85 35.36 1.45
N LYS A 347 26.66 35.98 2.62
CA LYS A 347 25.58 36.95 2.86
C LYS A 347 25.69 38.13 1.91
N GLU A 348 26.88 38.70 1.72
CA GLU A 348 27.10 39.80 0.78
C GLU A 348 26.75 39.40 -0.66
N LYS A 349 27.08 38.17 -1.08
CA LYS A 349 26.71 37.64 -2.40
C LYS A 349 25.20 37.40 -2.56
N LEU A 350 24.47 37.18 -1.47
CA LEU A 350 23.03 36.98 -1.47
C LEU A 350 22.24 38.29 -1.37
N LEU A 351 22.86 39.36 -0.86
CA LEU A 351 22.17 40.59 -0.49
C LEU A 351 21.40 41.20 -1.66
N ALA A 352 22.00 41.31 -2.84
CA ALA A 352 21.33 41.86 -4.02
C ALA A 352 20.05 41.09 -4.39
N PHE A 353 20.09 39.75 -4.35
CA PHE A 353 18.93 38.91 -4.62
C PHE A 353 17.91 38.96 -3.48
N TYR A 354 18.36 39.06 -2.24
CA TYR A 354 17.49 39.26 -1.09
C TYR A 354 16.70 40.58 -1.22
N GLU A 355 17.35 41.69 -1.60
CA GLU A 355 16.67 42.98 -1.82
C GLU A 355 15.69 42.92 -3.00
N GLU A 356 16.01 42.19 -4.07
CA GLU A 356 15.08 41.92 -5.18
C GLU A 356 13.80 41.24 -4.66
N LEU A 357 13.93 40.17 -3.88
CA LEU A 357 12.79 39.46 -3.28
C LEU A 357 12.00 40.34 -2.28
N ASP A 358 12.68 41.21 -1.53
CA ASP A 358 12.05 42.11 -0.54
C ASP A 358 11.22 43.19 -1.26
N SER A 359 11.75 43.76 -2.34
CA SER A 359 11.07 44.75 -3.17
C SER A 359 9.80 44.21 -3.85
N LEU A 360 9.77 42.90 -4.11
CA LEU A 360 8.64 42.19 -4.72
C LEU A 360 7.66 41.64 -3.68
N GLY A 361 7.88 41.89 -2.38
CA GLY A 361 7.02 41.40 -1.29
C GLY A 361 7.15 39.91 -0.99
N ILE A 362 7.98 39.17 -1.73
CA ILE A 362 8.19 37.72 -1.54
C ILE A 362 8.83 37.44 -0.18
N MET A 363 9.77 38.30 0.25
CA MET A 363 10.38 38.16 1.57
C MET A 363 9.38 38.33 2.71
N ALA A 364 8.34 39.15 2.55
CA ALA A 364 7.30 39.31 3.58
C ALA A 364 6.54 37.99 3.78
N VAL A 365 6.21 37.30 2.68
CA VAL A 365 5.58 35.98 2.72
C VAL A 365 6.52 34.96 3.38
N LEU A 366 7.76 34.85 2.91
CA LEU A 366 8.76 33.92 3.49
C LEU A 366 8.95 34.13 5.01
N LYS A 367 9.08 35.38 5.45
CA LYS A 367 9.24 35.73 6.87
C LYS A 367 8.02 35.40 7.71
N SER A 368 6.81 35.39 7.13
CA SER A 368 5.58 35.14 7.87
C SER A 368 5.49 33.72 8.43
N PHE A 369 6.17 32.73 7.80
CA PHE A 369 6.06 31.32 8.20
C PHE A 369 7.39 30.59 8.39
N CYS A 370 8.51 31.05 7.78
CA CYS A 370 9.78 30.30 7.78
C CYS A 370 10.30 29.98 9.18
N LYS A 371 10.24 30.94 10.11
CA LYS A 371 10.69 30.73 11.49
C LYS A 371 9.86 29.67 12.21
N GLU A 372 8.55 29.67 11.99
CA GLU A 372 7.67 28.67 12.58
C GLU A 372 7.94 27.29 11.95
N LEU A 373 8.06 27.21 10.63
CA LEU A 373 8.39 25.97 9.93
C LEU A 373 9.69 25.33 10.45
N VAL A 374 10.76 26.12 10.60
CA VAL A 374 12.04 25.64 11.14
C VAL A 374 11.89 25.17 12.58
N HIS A 375 11.06 25.83 13.39
CA HIS A 375 10.78 25.40 14.76
C HIS A 375 10.10 24.02 14.82
N TYR A 376 9.15 23.74 13.92
CA TYR A 376 8.52 22.42 13.83
C TYR A 376 9.52 21.35 13.34
N ARG A 377 10.28 21.66 12.29
CA ARG A 377 11.32 20.76 11.73
C ARG A 377 12.33 20.37 12.81
N ASN A 378 12.87 21.35 13.54
CA ASN A 378 13.80 21.10 14.64
C ASN A 378 13.15 20.33 15.81
N GLY A 379 11.85 20.54 16.02
CA GLY A 379 11.06 19.73 16.94
C GLY A 379 11.12 18.24 16.60
N PHE A 380 10.88 17.89 15.33
CA PHE A 380 11.04 16.51 14.87
C PHE A 380 12.47 15.98 15.02
N ASP A 381 13.48 16.74 14.56
CA ASP A 381 14.89 16.33 14.61
C ASP A 381 15.39 16.05 16.05
N HIS A 382 14.87 16.81 17.02
CA HIS A 382 15.24 16.68 18.43
C HIS A 382 14.20 15.90 19.26
N ALA A 383 13.29 15.18 18.59
CA ALA A 383 12.24 14.37 19.20
C ALA A 383 11.41 15.14 20.25
N TRP A 384 11.23 16.45 20.05
CA TRP A 384 10.53 17.38 20.94
C TRP A 384 11.03 17.41 22.39
N THR A 385 12.24 16.91 22.66
CA THR A 385 12.81 16.77 24.02
C THR A 385 12.99 18.08 24.78
N ALA A 386 13.05 19.20 24.06
CA ALA A 386 13.08 20.55 24.65
C ALA A 386 11.69 21.06 25.08
N LYS A 387 10.61 20.32 24.83
CA LYS A 387 9.23 20.66 25.18
C LYS A 387 8.58 19.55 26.00
N LYS A 388 7.49 19.89 26.68
CA LYS A 388 6.67 18.93 27.43
C LYS A 388 5.98 17.93 26.51
N GLU A 389 5.53 18.37 25.34
CA GLU A 389 4.85 17.57 24.33
C GLU A 389 5.06 18.13 22.92
N ALA A 390 4.81 17.30 21.91
CA ALA A 390 4.78 17.72 20.51
C ALA A 390 3.55 18.61 20.26
N PHE A 391 3.63 19.44 19.22
CA PHE A 391 2.49 20.26 18.81
C PHE A 391 1.34 19.41 18.28
N THR A 392 0.10 19.83 18.54
CA THR A 392 -1.12 19.11 18.14
C THR A 392 -1.61 19.47 16.75
N ASP A 393 -1.21 20.62 16.24
CA ASP A 393 -1.60 21.23 14.96
C ASP A 393 -0.61 20.92 13.81
N ILE A 394 0.20 19.86 13.93
CA ILE A 394 1.24 19.48 12.95
C ILE A 394 0.68 19.36 11.52
N ALA A 395 -0.47 18.70 11.35
CA ALA A 395 -1.08 18.48 10.04
C ALA A 395 -1.54 19.81 9.43
N GLU A 396 -2.28 20.60 10.21
CA GLU A 396 -2.82 21.91 9.83
C GLU A 396 -1.69 22.89 9.47
N LYS A 397 -0.59 22.86 10.24
CA LYS A 397 0.61 23.65 9.96
C LYS A 397 1.36 23.17 8.73
N GLY A 398 1.40 21.86 8.49
CA GLY A 398 1.95 21.30 7.26
C GLY A 398 1.24 21.84 6.02
N ASP A 399 -0.09 21.81 6.01
CA ASP A 399 -0.91 22.31 4.91
C ASP A 399 -0.75 23.83 4.73
N PHE A 400 -0.74 24.58 5.83
CA PHE A 400 -0.47 26.01 5.82
C PHE A 400 0.90 26.32 5.20
N PHE A 401 1.96 25.66 5.65
CA PHE A 401 3.32 25.88 5.13
C PHE A 401 3.47 25.50 3.66
N LEU A 402 2.82 24.42 3.21
CA LEU A 402 2.79 24.05 1.80
C LEU A 402 2.08 25.13 0.97
N ALA A 403 0.94 25.65 1.45
CA ALA A 403 0.23 26.72 0.77
C ALA A 403 1.08 27.99 0.66
N GLU A 404 1.73 28.41 1.76
CA GLU A 404 2.64 29.57 1.77
C GLU A 404 3.82 29.40 0.81
N LEU A 405 4.42 28.22 0.80
CA LEU A 405 5.51 27.91 -0.11
C LEU A 405 5.04 27.97 -1.57
N GLY A 406 3.83 27.46 -1.86
CA GLY A 406 3.20 27.61 -3.17
C GLY A 406 3.01 29.08 -3.57
N ARG A 407 2.61 29.96 -2.64
CA ARG A 407 2.51 31.41 -2.89
C ARG A 407 3.87 32.03 -3.23
N VAL A 408 4.93 31.65 -2.52
CA VAL A 408 6.29 32.11 -2.80
C VAL A 408 6.73 31.70 -4.20
N ILE A 409 6.57 30.42 -4.57
CA ILE A 409 6.97 29.93 -5.89
C ILE A 409 6.12 30.56 -7.01
N GLY A 410 4.81 30.73 -6.78
CA GLY A 410 3.91 31.46 -7.68
C GLY A 410 4.37 32.89 -7.93
N ALA A 411 4.68 33.64 -6.88
CA ALA A 411 5.19 35.01 -7.01
C ALA A 411 6.55 35.07 -7.73
N CYS A 412 7.44 34.10 -7.49
CA CYS A 412 8.69 34.00 -8.24
C CYS A 412 8.46 33.78 -9.75
N LEU A 413 7.44 33.01 -10.13
CA LEU A 413 7.06 32.81 -11.53
C LEU A 413 6.46 34.10 -12.14
N GLU A 414 5.53 34.74 -11.42
CA GLU A 414 4.86 35.98 -11.87
C GLU A 414 5.85 37.12 -12.12
N HIS A 415 6.89 37.22 -11.29
CA HIS A 415 7.92 38.26 -11.40
C HIS A 415 9.14 37.87 -12.26
N GLY A 416 9.13 36.71 -12.93
CA GLY A 416 10.23 36.28 -13.81
C GLY A 416 11.54 35.97 -13.06
N ILE A 417 11.45 35.64 -11.77
CA ILE A 417 12.57 35.08 -11.00
C ILE A 417 12.79 33.61 -11.40
N LEU A 418 11.68 32.88 -11.56
CA LEU A 418 11.64 31.54 -12.12
C LEU A 418 11.06 31.63 -13.54
N GLU A 419 11.74 31.01 -14.50
CA GLU A 419 11.24 30.89 -15.86
C GLU A 419 10.58 29.52 -16.02
N LYS A 420 9.32 29.48 -16.49
CA LYS A 420 8.76 28.26 -17.08
C LYS A 420 9.41 28.09 -18.44
N LYS A 421 10.03 26.94 -18.69
CA LYS A 421 10.35 26.56 -20.07
C LYS A 421 9.02 26.51 -20.81
N GLN A 422 8.90 27.29 -21.89
CA GLN A 422 7.76 27.16 -22.80
C GLN A 422 7.77 25.73 -23.33
N ASP A 423 6.62 25.05 -23.27
CA ASP A 423 6.42 23.77 -23.94
C ASP A 423 6.85 23.93 -25.40
N ALA A 424 7.93 23.26 -25.79
CA ALA A 424 8.46 23.25 -27.15
C ALA A 424 7.72 22.23 -28.01
#